data_AF-A0A4U8T758-F1
#
_entry.id   AF-A0A4U8T758-F1
#
_cell.length_a   1.000
_cell.length_b   1.000
_cell.length_c   1.000
_cell.angle_alpha   90.00
_cell.angle_beta   90.00
_cell.angle_gamma   90.00
#
_symmetry.space_group_name_H-M   'P 1'
#
loop_
_entity.id
_entity.type
_entity.pdbx_description
1 polymer ?
#
loop_
_entity_poly.entity_id
_entity_poly.type
_entity_poly.pdbx_seq_one_letter_code
_entity_poly.pdbx_strand_id
1 'polypeptide(L)' 'MINFAVIVGIGYDTKGLFYRFYEVGTSYKDKGVSDENKLYIENGMLQGKPTHNTNRHYVATQIRRNLSYKKD' A
#
# COMPACT_ATOMS: atom_id res chain seq x y z
N MET A 1 15.40 -5.86 -3.38
CA MET A 1 15.18 -4.51 -3.94
C MET A 1 14.18 -3.79 -3.06
N ILE A 2 14.50 -2.58 -2.60
CA ILE A 2 13.63 -1.77 -1.75
C ILE A 2 12.71 -0.95 -2.68
N ASN A 3 11.41 -0.91 -2.39
CA ASN A 3 10.45 -0.08 -3.09
C ASN A 3 9.72 0.81 -2.08
N PHE A 4 9.26 1.98 -2.54
CA PHE A 4 8.46 2.90 -1.74
C PHE A 4 7.02 2.88 -2.23
N ALA A 5 6.08 2.96 -1.29
CA ALA A 5 4.66 3.10 -1.56
C ALA A 5 4.09 4.13 -0.58
N VAL A 6 3.04 4.84 -1.01
CA VAL A 6 2.36 5.84 -0.17
C VAL A 6 1.03 5.26 0.24
N ILE A 7 0.79 5.08 1.54
CA ILE A 7 -0.54 4.73 2.05
C ILE A 7 -1.40 6.00 1.98
N VAL A 8 -2.54 5.90 1.30
CA VAL A 8 -3.41 7.05 1.00
C VAL A 8 -4.79 6.95 1.64
N GLY A 9 -5.13 5.79 2.20
CA GLY A 9 -6.42 5.60 2.83
C GLY A 9 -6.54 4.28 3.56
N ILE A 10 -7.61 4.17 4.33
CA ILE A 10 -8.04 2.96 5.03
C ILE A 10 -9.43 2.59 4.53
N GLY A 11 -9.73 1.30 4.48
CA GLY A 11 -11.03 0.79 4.07
C GLY A 11 -11.30 -0.59 4.64
N TYR A 12 -12.49 -1.11 4.36
CA TYR A 12 -12.91 -2.44 4.78
C TYR A 12 -13.60 -3.15 3.62
N ASP A 13 -13.26 -4.41 3.38
CA ASP A 13 -13.96 -5.26 2.42
C ASP A 13 -14.18 -6.67 2.99
N THR A 14 -14.52 -7.63 2.14
CA THR A 14 -14.81 -9.01 2.56
C THR A 14 -13.61 -9.75 3.17
N LYS A 15 -12.38 -9.27 2.94
CA LYS A 15 -11.15 -9.77 3.58
C LYS A 15 -10.82 -9.02 4.87
N GLY A 16 -11.55 -7.95 5.17
CA GLY A 16 -11.42 -7.14 6.37
C GLY A 16 -10.77 -5.79 6.11
N LEU A 17 -10.06 -5.29 7.13
CA LEU A 17 -9.41 -3.99 7.11
C LEU A 17 -8.26 -3.99 6.09
N PHE A 18 -8.24 -2.98 5.22
CA PHE A 18 -7.14 -2.78 4.28
C PHE A 18 -6.63 -1.33 4.28
N TYR A 19 -5.39 -1.18 3.84
CA TYR A 19 -4.74 0.09 3.58
C TYR A 19 -4.54 0.24 2.07
N ARG A 20 -5.10 1.30 1.49
CA ARG A 20 -4.90 1.61 0.07
C ARG A 20 -3.55 2.28 -0.12
N PHE A 21 -2.83 1.91 -1.17
CA PHE A 21 -1.53 2.52 -1.47
C PHE A 21 -1.36 2.95 -2.92
N TYR A 22 -0.51 3.96 -3.14
CA TYR A 22 0.01 4.31 -4.45
C TYR A 22 1.40 3.71 -4.63
N GLU A 23 1.59 3.04 -5.76
CA GLU A 23 2.88 2.56 -6.22
C GLU A 23 3.58 3.67 -7.02
N VAL A 24 4.65 4.24 -6.46
CA VAL A 24 5.35 5.38 -7.09
C VAL A 24 6.44 4.94 -8.08
N GLY A 25 6.80 3.65 -8.10
CA GLY A 25 7.87 3.08 -8.93
C GLY A 25 7.41 2.44 -10.24
N THR A 26 6.15 2.62 -10.66
CA THR A 26 5.60 2.04 -11.89
C THR A 26 5.47 3.09 -13.01
N SER A 27 5.74 2.69 -14.25
CA SER A 27 5.46 3.49 -15.44
C SER A 27 3.97 3.51 -15.82
N TYR A 28 3.17 2.61 -15.25
CA TYR A 28 1.74 2.48 -15.51
C TYR A 28 0.94 3.30 -14.49
N LYS A 29 0.71 4.58 -14.80
CA LYS A 29 0.06 5.53 -13.88
C LYS A 29 -1.28 5.03 -13.35
N ASP A 30 -2.14 4.50 -14.22
CA ASP A 30 -3.47 3.98 -13.88
C ASP A 30 -3.41 2.80 -12.90
N LYS A 31 -2.39 1.96 -13.01
CA LYS A 31 -2.17 0.84 -12.09
C LYS A 31 -1.51 1.29 -10.79
N GLY A 32 -0.62 2.28 -10.86
CA GLY A 32 0.06 2.84 -9.70
C GLY A 32 -0.90 3.49 -8.70
N VAL A 33 -1.98 4.10 -9.20
CA VAL A 33 -3.02 4.75 -8.36
C VAL A 33 -4.30 3.94 -8.22
N SER A 34 -4.30 2.68 -8.64
CA SER A 34 -5.50 1.85 -8.63
C SER A 34 -6.06 1.63 -7.23
N ASP A 35 -7.38 1.66 -7.11
CA ASP A 35 -8.09 1.37 -5.87
C ASP A 35 -7.95 -0.07 -5.38
N GLU A 36 -7.47 -0.97 -6.26
CA GLU A 36 -7.16 -2.37 -5.95
C GLU A 36 -5.77 -2.59 -5.37
N ASN A 37 -4.94 -1.54 -5.30
CA ASN A 37 -3.69 -1.56 -4.54
C ASN A 37 -3.99 -1.56 -3.03
N LYS A 38 -4.15 -2.76 -2.47
CA LYS A 38 -4.55 -2.98 -1.08
C LYS A 38 -3.48 -3.76 -0.31
N LEU A 39 -3.16 -3.29 0.89
CA LEU A 39 -2.36 -4.01 1.88
C LEU A 39 -3.28 -4.44 3.04
N TYR A 40 -3.15 -5.68 3.48
CA TYR A 40 -3.88 -6.26 4.60
C TYR A 40 -2.91 -6.59 5.72
N ILE A 41 -3.41 -6.65 6.96
CA ILE A 41 -2.63 -7.17 8.08
C ILE A 41 -2.87 -8.68 8.14
N GLU A 42 -1.84 -9.45 7.83
CA GLU A 42 -1.85 -10.91 7.86
C GLU A 42 -0.66 -11.39 8.69
N ASN A 43 -0.92 -12.22 9.70
CA ASN A 43 0.12 -12.71 10.64
C ASN A 43 0.97 -11.59 11.27
N GLY A 44 0.36 -10.45 11.57
CA GLY A 44 1.04 -9.28 12.14
C GLY A 44 1.88 -8.47 11.15
N MET A 45 1.87 -8.83 9.86
CA MET A 45 2.59 -8.12 8.81
C MET A 45 1.62 -7.35 7.92
N LEU A 46 1.94 -6.10 7.59
CA LEU A 46 1.22 -5.34 6.58
C LEU A 46 1.75 -5.74 5.20
N GLN A 47 0.93 -6.41 4.40
CA GLN A 47 1.35 -6.98 3.12
C GLN A 47 0.26 -7.01 2.07
N GLY A 48 0.65 -7.13 0.80
CA GLY A 48 -0.30 -7.21 -0.30
C GLY A 48 0.40 -7.21 -1.66
N LYS A 49 -0.39 -7.05 -2.72
CA LYS A 49 0.11 -7.08 -4.09
C LYS A 49 -0.29 -5.80 -4.83
N PRO A 50 0.61 -5.19 -5.59
CA PRO A 50 0.24 -4.14 -6.52
C PRO A 50 -0.65 -4.70 -7.64
N THR A 51 -1.52 -3.84 -8.16
CA THR A 51 -2.37 -4.11 -9.32
C THR A 51 -1.52 -4.29 -10.58
N HIS A 52 -0.42 -3.53 -10.67
CA HIS A 52 0.63 -3.80 -11.64
C HIS A 52 1.58 -4.87 -11.11
N ASN A 53 2.09 -5.77 -11.96
CA ASN A 53 3.11 -6.76 -11.58
C ASN A 53 2.68 -7.67 -10.40
N THR A 54 1.53 -8.33 -10.59
CA THR A 54 0.86 -9.22 -9.61
C THR A 54 1.71 -10.42 -9.13
N ASN A 55 2.87 -10.64 -9.74
CA ASN A 55 3.87 -11.62 -9.31
C ASN A 55 4.70 -11.11 -8.12
N ARG A 56 4.68 -9.80 -7.83
CA ARG A 56 5.36 -9.23 -6.67
C ARG A 56 4.45 -9.25 -5.45
N HIS A 57 5.08 -9.50 -4.30
CA HIS A 57 4.43 -9.46 -2.99
C HIS A 57 5.16 -8.43 -2.13
N TYR A 58 4.42 -7.43 -1.66
CA TYR A 58 4.96 -6.33 -0.87
C TYR A 58 4.72 -6.62 0.59
N VAL A 59 5.78 -6.52 1.40
CA VAL A 59 5.73 -6.60 2.86
C VAL A 59 6.32 -5.31 3.40
N ALA A 60 5.56 -4.60 4.22
CA ALA A 60 6.01 -3.36 4.81
C ALA A 60 7.09 -3.65 5.86
N THR A 61 8.29 -3.13 5.63
CA THR A 61 9.44 -3.25 6.56
C THR A 61 9.69 -1.96 7.34
N GLN A 62 9.21 -0.82 6.83
CA GLN A 62 9.34 0.47 7.49
C GLN A 62 8.13 1.35 7.18
N ILE A 63 7.56 1.99 8.20
CA ILE A 63 6.51 3.00 8.05
C ILE A 63 7.10 4.36 8.47
N ARG A 64 7.04 5.33 7.56
CA ARG A 64 7.47 6.72 7.81
C ARG A 64 6.24 7.61 7.84
N ARG A 65 6.03 8.35 8.93
CA ARG A 65 4.95 9.32 9.02
C ARG A 65 5.27 10.55 8.19
N ASN A 66 4.25 11.17 7.61
CA ASN A 66 4.41 12.48 7.01
C ASN A 66 4.53 13.53 8.12
N LEU A 67 5.61 14.31 8.10
CA LEU A 67 5.92 15.31 9.14
C LEU A 67 5.00 16.55 9.08
N SER A 68 4.24 16.73 7.99
CA SER A 68 3.32 17.86 7.84
C SER A 68 1.99 17.69 8.58
N TYR A 69 1.68 16.49 9.09
CA TYR A 69 0.46 16.27 9.86
C TYR A 69 0.70 16.74 11.31
N LYS A 70 0.35 17.99 11.61
CA LYS A 70 0.26 18.45 13.00
C LYS A 70 -0.83 17.63 13.68
N LYS A 71 -0.43 16.93 14.74
CA LYS A 71 -1.37 16.32 15.67
C LYS A 71 -1.78 17.44 16.63
N ASP A 72 -3.02 17.90 16.51
CA ASP A 72 -3.65 18.73 17.54
C ASP A 72 -3.68 17.98 18.88
#